data_AF-A0A7V5U2R2-F1
#
_entry.id   AF-A0A7V5U2R2-F1
#
_cell.length_a   1.000
_cell.length_b   1.000
_cell.length_c   1.000
_cell.angle_alpha   90.00
_cell.angle_beta   90.00
_cell.angle_gamma   90.00
#
_symmetry.space_group_name_H-M   'P 1'
#
loop_
_entity.id
_entity.type
_entity.pdbx_description
1 polymer ?
#
loop_
_entity_poly.entity_id
_entity_poly.type
_entity_poly.pdbx_seq_one_letter_code
_entity_poly.pdbx_strand_id
1 'polypeptide(L)'
;MVIDPRKTELAEKALFWLPLKPGTNVPLANGLAHVILKEGLYNREFIEKRTENFDAYANYILSEWPLERVERITGIRREHIIQLARMYARAERALIFWGLGVTEHRSGSQGAMAIANLALLCGHVGRPGTGAMPLRGQNNVQGACDMGALPYTLPAYQKMADPLVRKKFEDLWGRPLPERPGLTETMMYKEALEGRVKALYVIGYDVAMTHGNLKRVHEALSKLDFLVVQDIFRPKTADFAHVILPAACLFEKDGTTDNGERRVQRIRKLVEPPGEALPDWKIIAEIASRMGYEMAYTSAAEIFEEMRRIMPSFAGLTYDRLAEKGICWPVPHEEHPGTELMFTERFSRESGKASFAIPKYWGPQDRTDADFPFMLITGRRLPHYNCGSMTRRVEGLMEYLPEELVEI
;
A
#
# COMPACT_ATOMS: atom_id res chain seq x y z
N MET A 1 20.51 6.25 -8.00
CA MET A 1 20.14 5.46 -9.18
C MET A 1 18.64 5.55 -9.35
N VAL A 2 18.15 5.55 -10.59
CA VAL A 2 16.72 5.39 -10.91
C VAL A 2 16.54 4.24 -11.91
N ILE A 3 15.61 3.35 -11.61
CA ILE A 3 15.16 2.27 -12.50
C ILE A 3 13.72 2.61 -12.85
N ASP A 4 13.51 3.18 -14.02
CA ASP A 4 12.20 3.62 -14.49
C ASP A 4 12.20 3.64 -16.02
N PRO A 5 11.17 3.10 -16.70
CA PRO A 5 11.09 3.16 -18.16
C PRO A 5 11.13 4.60 -18.70
N ARG A 6 10.64 5.57 -17.92
CA ARG A 6 10.64 6.98 -18.24
C ARG A 6 11.83 7.68 -17.61
N LYS A 7 12.37 8.69 -18.30
CA LYS A 7 13.39 9.57 -17.73
C LYS A 7 12.73 10.65 -16.88
N THR A 8 12.38 10.31 -15.65
CA THR A 8 11.77 11.24 -14.69
C THR A 8 12.75 12.34 -14.26
N GLU A 9 12.25 13.43 -13.65
CA GLU A 9 13.11 14.48 -13.08
C GLU A 9 14.15 13.95 -12.08
N LEU A 10 13.79 12.88 -11.34
CA LEU A 10 14.74 12.21 -10.44
C LEU A 10 15.79 11.42 -11.24
N ALA A 11 15.41 10.81 -12.36
CA ALA A 11 16.33 10.11 -13.25
C ALA A 11 17.36 11.06 -13.87
N GLU A 12 16.98 12.30 -14.19
CA GLU A 12 17.90 13.32 -14.70
C GLU A 12 18.99 13.70 -13.70
N LYS A 13 18.67 13.65 -12.40
CA LYS A 13 19.62 13.93 -11.31
C LYS A 13 20.36 12.67 -10.85
N ALA A 14 20.02 11.50 -11.39
CA ALA A 14 20.60 10.24 -10.96
C ALA A 14 21.92 9.97 -11.68
N LEU A 15 22.92 9.48 -10.93
CA LEU A 15 24.16 8.98 -11.51
C LEU A 15 23.94 7.88 -12.58
N PHE A 16 22.90 7.07 -12.38
CA PHE A 16 22.48 6.01 -13.31
C PHE A 16 20.97 6.03 -13.48
N TRP A 17 20.53 6.02 -14.73
CA TRP A 17 19.16 5.76 -15.15
C TRP A 17 19.11 4.48 -15.98
N LEU A 18 18.27 3.53 -15.59
CA LEU A 18 18.07 2.26 -16.29
C LEU A 18 16.62 2.16 -16.81
N PRO A 19 16.40 2.37 -18.13
CA PRO A 19 15.08 2.28 -18.75
C PRO A 19 14.72 0.83 -19.02
N LEU A 20 14.24 0.13 -17.98
CA LEU A 20 13.76 -1.24 -18.15
C LEU A 20 12.48 -1.26 -18.98
N LYS A 21 12.24 -2.36 -19.70
CA LYS A 21 10.93 -2.61 -20.32
C LYS A 21 9.85 -2.72 -19.22
N PRO A 22 8.71 -2.02 -19.31
CA PRO A 22 7.69 -2.06 -18.26
C PRO A 22 7.23 -3.49 -17.94
N GLY A 23 6.98 -3.76 -16.66
CA GLY A 23 6.59 -5.08 -16.19
C GLY A 23 7.74 -6.10 -16.10
N THR A 24 9.00 -5.70 -16.25
CA THR A 24 10.19 -6.59 -16.14
C THR A 24 10.97 -6.43 -14.84
N ASN A 25 10.33 -5.89 -13.79
CA ASN A 25 10.91 -5.67 -12.46
C ASN A 25 11.51 -6.95 -11.82
N VAL A 26 10.76 -8.07 -11.85
CA VAL A 26 11.20 -9.35 -11.26
C VAL A 26 12.46 -9.88 -11.97
N PRO A 27 12.50 -10.00 -13.31
CA PRO A 27 13.73 -10.35 -14.02
C PRO A 27 14.94 -9.51 -13.64
N LEU A 28 14.78 -8.18 -13.55
CA LEU A 28 15.89 -7.30 -13.20
C LEU A 28 16.38 -7.55 -11.77
N ALA A 29 15.48 -7.59 -10.78
CA ALA A 29 15.84 -7.84 -9.39
C ALA A 29 16.52 -9.22 -9.21
N ASN A 30 16.01 -10.26 -9.89
CA ASN A 30 16.62 -11.59 -9.87
C ASN A 30 17.99 -11.63 -10.58
N GLY A 31 18.16 -10.86 -11.66
CA GLY A 31 19.45 -10.72 -12.32
C GLY A 31 20.50 -10.02 -11.46
N LEU A 32 20.10 -9.00 -10.67
CA LEU A 32 20.99 -8.40 -9.68
C LEU A 32 21.40 -9.42 -8.62
N ALA A 33 20.44 -10.18 -8.09
CA ALA A 33 20.72 -11.25 -7.15
C ALA A 33 21.66 -12.33 -7.72
N HIS A 34 21.50 -12.68 -9.01
CA HIS A 34 22.37 -13.62 -9.70
C HIS A 34 23.84 -13.19 -9.66
N VAL A 35 24.11 -11.92 -9.97
CA VAL A 35 25.48 -11.37 -9.90
C VAL A 35 26.01 -11.40 -8.47
N ILE A 36 25.21 -10.94 -7.51
CA ILE A 36 25.62 -10.88 -6.09
C ILE A 36 25.97 -12.28 -5.56
N LEU A 37 25.18 -13.30 -5.91
CA LEU A 37 25.43 -14.68 -5.54
C LEU A 37 26.67 -15.25 -6.25
N LYS A 38 26.76 -15.09 -7.57
CA LYS A 38 27.86 -15.62 -8.39
C LYS A 38 29.22 -15.04 -7.99
N GLU A 39 29.25 -13.78 -7.58
CA GLU A 39 30.48 -13.10 -7.12
C GLU A 39 30.71 -13.20 -5.60
N GLY A 40 29.82 -13.85 -4.86
CA GLY A 40 29.95 -14.00 -3.41
C GLY A 40 29.87 -12.68 -2.62
N LEU A 41 29.14 -11.68 -3.12
CA LEU A 41 29.04 -10.34 -2.54
C LEU A 41 27.92 -10.19 -1.49
N TYR A 42 27.24 -11.27 -1.14
CA TYR A 42 26.15 -11.28 -0.17
C TYR A 42 26.65 -11.30 1.28
N ASN A 43 25.82 -10.85 2.21
CA ASN A 43 26.17 -10.81 3.62
C ASN A 43 25.90 -12.16 4.30
N ARG A 44 26.93 -13.02 4.36
CA ARG A 44 26.85 -14.38 4.92
C ARG A 44 26.37 -14.41 6.36
N GLU A 45 26.97 -13.59 7.22
CA GLU A 45 26.65 -13.55 8.64
C GLU A 45 25.19 -13.13 8.88
N PHE A 46 24.71 -12.11 8.16
CA PHE A 46 23.32 -11.69 8.22
C PHE A 46 22.38 -12.82 7.78
N ILE A 47 22.69 -13.49 6.67
CA ILE A 47 21.85 -14.57 6.14
C ILE A 47 21.73 -15.72 7.14
N GLU A 48 22.84 -16.21 7.69
CA GLU A 48 22.87 -17.32 8.65
C GLU A 48 22.07 -16.99 9.92
N LYS A 49 22.28 -15.78 10.47
CA LYS A 49 21.68 -15.36 11.74
C LYS A 49 20.22 -14.94 11.60
N ARG A 50 19.87 -14.24 10.52
CA ARG A 50 18.62 -13.46 10.43
C ARG A 50 17.67 -13.94 9.33
N THR A 51 18.03 -14.95 8.54
CA THR A 51 17.17 -15.43 7.44
C THR A 51 16.97 -16.95 7.42
N GLU A 52 15.96 -17.38 6.66
CA GLU A 52 15.62 -18.77 6.37
C GLU A 52 15.37 -18.94 4.86
N ASN A 53 15.44 -20.18 4.36
CA ASN A 53 15.20 -20.54 2.95
C ASN A 53 16.23 -20.00 1.93
N PHE A 54 17.45 -19.66 2.36
CA PHE A 54 18.48 -19.11 1.48
C PHE A 54 18.91 -20.09 0.37
N ASP A 55 19.17 -21.36 0.69
CA ASP A 55 19.71 -22.32 -0.30
C ASP A 55 18.75 -22.54 -1.47
N ALA A 56 17.45 -22.68 -1.19
CA ALA A 56 16.43 -22.82 -2.23
C ALA A 56 16.37 -21.57 -3.11
N TYR A 57 16.48 -20.38 -2.51
CA TYR A 57 16.53 -19.12 -3.25
C TYR A 57 17.79 -18.99 -4.10
N ALA A 58 18.96 -19.27 -3.54
CA ALA A 58 20.23 -19.20 -4.27
C ALA A 58 20.24 -20.17 -5.47
N ASN A 59 19.80 -21.41 -5.27
CA ASN A 59 19.67 -22.39 -6.34
C ASN A 59 18.73 -21.91 -7.45
N TYR A 60 17.54 -21.40 -7.07
CA TYR A 60 16.58 -20.84 -8.01
C TYR A 60 17.17 -19.68 -8.83
N ILE A 61 17.86 -18.73 -8.19
CA ILE A 61 18.42 -17.57 -8.87
C ILE A 61 19.57 -17.97 -9.81
N LEU A 62 20.45 -18.86 -9.38
CA LEU A 62 21.59 -19.30 -10.19
C LEU A 62 21.15 -20.15 -11.38
N SER A 63 20.10 -20.97 -11.24
CA SER A 63 19.59 -21.81 -12.32
C SER A 63 18.67 -21.06 -13.30
N GLU A 64 17.75 -20.26 -12.79
CA GLU A 64 16.68 -19.67 -13.62
C GLU A 64 17.02 -18.32 -14.21
N TRP A 65 17.97 -17.57 -13.63
CA TRP A 65 18.18 -16.16 -13.99
C TRP A 65 19.60 -15.84 -14.47
N PRO A 66 20.15 -16.57 -15.46
CA PRO A 66 21.40 -16.17 -16.11
C PRO A 66 21.23 -14.81 -16.80
N LEU A 67 22.31 -14.03 -16.87
CA LEU A 67 22.27 -12.64 -17.35
C LEU A 67 21.80 -12.51 -18.80
N GLU A 68 22.08 -13.49 -19.66
CA GLU A 68 21.58 -13.53 -21.04
C GLU A 68 20.04 -13.49 -21.09
N ARG A 69 19.40 -14.24 -20.18
CA ARG A 69 17.93 -14.26 -20.07
C ARG A 69 17.42 -12.92 -19.54
N VAL A 70 18.09 -12.35 -18.53
CA VAL A 70 17.70 -11.09 -17.91
C VAL A 70 17.81 -9.94 -18.91
N GLU A 71 18.93 -9.82 -19.61
CA GLU A 71 19.18 -8.81 -20.64
C GLU A 71 18.11 -8.85 -21.74
N ARG A 72 17.82 -10.04 -22.27
CA ARG A 72 16.78 -10.23 -23.29
C ARG A 72 15.40 -9.75 -22.84
N ILE A 73 15.01 -10.11 -21.61
CA ILE A 73 13.67 -9.79 -21.08
C ILE A 73 13.56 -8.31 -20.73
N THR A 74 14.53 -7.79 -19.96
CA THR A 74 14.49 -6.42 -19.42
C THR A 74 14.86 -5.35 -20.44
N GLY A 75 15.65 -5.70 -21.45
CA GLY A 75 16.28 -4.73 -22.34
C GLY A 75 17.49 -4.00 -21.73
N ILE A 76 17.88 -4.31 -20.49
CA ILE A 76 19.03 -3.70 -19.84
C ILE A 76 20.29 -4.51 -20.17
N ARG A 77 21.33 -3.82 -20.65
CA ARG A 77 22.62 -4.44 -20.93
C ARG A 77 23.21 -5.14 -19.72
N ARG A 78 23.81 -6.31 -19.93
CA ARG A 78 24.40 -7.12 -18.85
C ARG A 78 25.45 -6.35 -18.03
N GLU A 79 26.23 -5.48 -18.66
CA GLU A 79 27.28 -4.71 -17.99
C GLU A 79 26.68 -3.75 -16.94
N HIS A 80 25.53 -3.14 -17.26
CA HIS A 80 24.82 -2.27 -16.33
C HIS A 80 24.23 -3.06 -15.17
N ILE A 81 23.71 -4.26 -15.41
CA ILE A 81 23.20 -5.15 -14.36
C ILE A 81 24.34 -5.53 -13.40
N ILE A 82 25.49 -5.94 -13.94
CA ILE A 82 26.68 -6.30 -13.14
C ILE A 82 27.16 -5.10 -12.32
N GLN A 83 27.32 -3.94 -12.95
CA GLN A 83 27.77 -2.72 -12.29
C GLN A 83 26.83 -2.35 -11.13
N LEU A 84 25.51 -2.39 -11.38
CA LEU A 84 24.53 -2.07 -10.37
C LEU A 84 24.56 -3.06 -9.20
N ALA A 85 24.58 -4.36 -9.49
CA ALA A 85 24.63 -5.40 -8.46
C ALA A 85 25.82 -5.21 -7.53
N ARG A 86 27.01 -4.94 -8.09
CA ARG A 86 28.23 -4.65 -7.33
C ARG A 86 28.11 -3.38 -6.50
N MET A 87 27.59 -2.30 -7.07
CA MET A 87 27.39 -1.03 -6.34
C MET A 87 26.47 -1.21 -5.14
N TYR A 88 25.32 -1.85 -5.33
CA TYR A 88 24.35 -2.06 -4.27
C TYR A 88 24.88 -2.98 -3.16
N ALA A 89 25.52 -4.08 -3.53
CA ALA A 89 26.05 -5.05 -2.57
C ALA A 89 27.25 -4.53 -1.76
N ARG A 90 28.09 -3.66 -2.36
CA ARG A 90 29.27 -3.10 -1.69
C ARG A 90 28.99 -1.82 -0.89
N ALA A 91 27.82 -1.22 -1.04
CA ALA A 91 27.47 -0.04 -0.26
C ALA A 91 27.43 -0.39 1.24
N GLU A 92 27.96 0.49 2.10
CA GLU A 92 27.83 0.31 3.56
C GLU A 92 26.36 0.35 3.99
N ARG A 93 25.59 1.23 3.33
CA ARG A 93 24.18 1.50 3.56
C ARG A 93 23.47 1.71 2.23
N ALA A 94 22.37 1.00 2.00
CA ALA A 94 21.55 1.18 0.82
C ALA A 94 20.06 1.11 1.16
N LEU A 95 19.30 2.02 0.55
CA LEU A 95 17.84 2.05 0.58
C LEU A 95 17.29 1.75 -0.80
N ILE A 96 16.25 0.92 -0.85
CA ILE A 96 15.44 0.73 -2.04
C ILE A 96 14.09 1.39 -1.78
N PHE A 97 13.73 2.39 -2.59
CA PHE A 97 12.39 2.96 -2.62
C PHE A 97 11.66 2.43 -3.86
N TRP A 98 10.41 1.98 -3.70
CA TRP A 98 9.57 1.64 -4.84
C TRP A 98 8.15 2.16 -4.67
N GLY A 99 7.45 2.35 -5.79
CA GLY A 99 6.06 2.73 -5.82
C GLY A 99 5.24 1.83 -6.75
N LEU A 100 4.28 2.44 -7.43
CA LEU A 100 3.32 1.73 -8.29
C LEU A 100 3.96 1.01 -9.47
N GLY A 101 5.09 1.50 -9.98
CA GLY A 101 5.87 0.83 -11.03
C GLY A 101 6.40 -0.56 -10.66
N VAL A 102 6.27 -0.98 -9.40
CA VAL A 102 6.45 -2.37 -8.97
C VAL A 102 5.12 -3.06 -8.73
N THR A 103 4.21 -2.45 -7.97
CA THR A 103 3.01 -3.12 -7.46
C THR A 103 1.87 -3.25 -8.47
N GLU A 104 1.73 -2.30 -9.40
CA GLU A 104 0.64 -2.28 -10.42
C GLU A 104 1.03 -3.05 -11.68
N HIS A 105 1.57 -4.24 -11.47
CA HIS A 105 1.86 -5.20 -12.53
C HIS A 105 1.32 -6.57 -12.15
N ARG A 106 1.09 -7.43 -13.14
CA ARG A 106 0.66 -8.82 -12.95
C ARG A 106 1.53 -9.58 -11.94
N SER A 107 2.84 -9.29 -11.93
CA SER A 107 3.81 -9.89 -11.00
C SER A 107 4.16 -8.98 -9.82
N GLY A 108 3.29 -8.04 -9.42
CA GLY A 108 3.64 -6.97 -8.48
C GLY A 108 4.11 -7.45 -7.11
N SER A 109 3.39 -8.40 -6.51
CA SER A 109 3.81 -9.03 -5.24
C SER A 109 5.15 -9.75 -5.37
N GLN A 110 5.41 -10.39 -6.52
CA GLN A 110 6.68 -11.06 -6.79
C GLN A 110 7.82 -10.04 -6.95
N GLY A 111 7.54 -8.87 -7.55
CA GLY A 111 8.48 -7.76 -7.66
C GLY A 111 8.88 -7.21 -6.30
N ALA A 112 7.90 -6.95 -5.43
CA ALA A 112 8.15 -6.51 -4.06
C ALA A 112 8.97 -7.54 -3.27
N MET A 113 8.66 -8.84 -3.40
CA MET A 113 9.44 -9.92 -2.78
C MET A 113 10.87 -10.00 -3.33
N ALA A 114 11.07 -9.86 -4.63
CA ALA A 114 12.40 -9.88 -5.25
C ALA A 114 13.26 -8.70 -4.75
N ILE A 115 12.67 -7.51 -4.63
CA ILE A 115 13.33 -6.32 -4.08
C ILE A 115 13.66 -6.50 -2.60
N ALA A 116 12.72 -7.03 -1.80
CA ALA A 116 12.98 -7.33 -0.40
C ALA A 116 14.11 -8.37 -0.22
N ASN A 117 14.15 -9.40 -1.08
CA ASN A 117 15.24 -10.37 -1.09
C ASN A 117 16.59 -9.72 -1.36
N LEU A 118 16.71 -8.69 -2.20
CA LEU A 118 17.97 -7.96 -2.39
C LEU A 118 18.43 -7.27 -1.10
N ALA A 119 17.51 -6.65 -0.35
CA ALA A 119 17.83 -6.07 0.95
C ALA A 119 18.29 -7.13 1.96
N LEU A 120 17.64 -8.29 2.00
CA LEU A 120 18.06 -9.42 2.84
C LEU A 120 19.43 -9.97 2.42
N LEU A 121 19.64 -10.18 1.12
CA LEU A 121 20.86 -10.74 0.56
C LEU A 121 22.11 -9.92 0.91
N CYS A 122 21.97 -8.59 0.98
CA CYS A 122 23.06 -7.67 1.32
C CYS A 122 23.07 -7.22 2.79
N GLY A 123 22.12 -7.65 3.62
CA GLY A 123 22.02 -7.20 5.02
C GLY A 123 21.67 -5.71 5.17
N HIS A 124 20.93 -5.16 4.21
CA HIS A 124 20.42 -3.78 4.23
C HIS A 124 19.06 -3.70 4.93
N VAL A 125 19.00 -4.22 6.17
CA VAL A 125 17.78 -4.22 7.00
C VAL A 125 18.15 -4.01 8.47
N GLY A 126 17.28 -3.33 9.22
CA GLY A 126 17.42 -3.18 10.67
C GLY A 126 18.51 -2.21 11.11
N ARG A 127 19.04 -1.39 10.19
CA ARG A 127 20.06 -0.37 10.45
C ARG A 127 19.68 0.99 9.86
N PRO A 128 20.06 2.11 10.48
CA PRO A 128 19.83 3.44 9.91
C PRO A 128 20.43 3.58 8.50
N GLY A 129 19.69 4.20 7.58
CA GLY A 129 20.10 4.34 6.18
C GLY A 129 20.01 3.05 5.36
N THR A 130 19.33 2.02 5.87
CA THR A 130 19.09 0.77 5.14
C THR A 130 17.61 0.42 5.10
N GLY A 131 17.21 -0.35 4.10
CA GLY A 131 15.87 -0.91 4.04
C GLY A 131 15.30 -1.00 2.63
N ALA A 132 14.13 -1.63 2.56
CA ALA A 132 13.33 -1.75 1.37
C ALA A 132 11.96 -1.11 1.68
N MET A 133 11.70 0.06 1.11
CA MET A 133 10.62 0.96 1.51
C MET A 133 9.59 1.15 0.37
N PRO A 134 8.37 0.61 0.52
CA PRO A 134 7.27 0.98 -0.36
C PRO A 134 6.82 2.41 -0.07
N LEU A 135 6.88 3.28 -1.08
CA LEU A 135 6.32 4.62 -1.02
C LEU A 135 4.80 4.53 -1.13
N ARG A 136 4.14 4.61 0.03
CA ARG A 136 2.68 4.66 0.14
C ARG A 136 2.17 5.99 -0.42
N GLY A 137 1.08 5.93 -1.18
CA GLY A 137 0.58 7.08 -1.94
C GLY A 137 -0.35 8.02 -1.18
N GLN A 138 -1.45 7.50 -0.62
CA GLN A 138 -2.45 8.30 0.10
C GLN A 138 -2.02 8.57 1.54
N ASN A 139 -2.43 9.73 2.06
CA ASN A 139 -2.05 10.26 3.37
C ASN A 139 -2.27 9.26 4.52
N ASN A 140 -3.33 8.45 4.44
CA ASN A 140 -3.70 7.50 5.48
C ASN A 140 -3.93 6.07 4.96
N VAL A 141 -3.35 5.69 3.80
CA VAL A 141 -3.48 4.29 3.32
C VAL A 141 -2.84 3.31 4.30
N GLN A 142 -1.77 3.73 4.97
CA GLN A 142 -1.14 2.93 6.01
C GLN A 142 -2.11 2.76 7.19
N GLY A 143 -2.70 3.85 7.70
CA GLY A 143 -3.66 3.78 8.80
C GLY A 143 -4.93 3.01 8.46
N ALA A 144 -5.49 3.15 7.26
CA ALA A 144 -6.65 2.36 6.84
C ALA A 144 -6.34 0.84 6.89
N CYS A 145 -5.17 0.42 6.40
CA CYS A 145 -4.71 -0.97 6.54
C CYS A 145 -4.49 -1.34 8.02
N ASP A 146 -3.89 -0.46 8.82
CA ASP A 146 -3.64 -0.67 10.24
C ASP A 146 -4.96 -0.85 11.02
N MET A 147 -6.04 -0.17 10.62
CA MET A 147 -7.38 -0.29 11.19
C MET A 147 -8.20 -1.48 10.65
N GLY A 148 -7.59 -2.35 9.84
CA GLY A 148 -8.29 -3.53 9.33
C GLY A 148 -9.29 -3.23 8.21
N ALA A 149 -9.11 -2.14 7.45
CA ALA A 149 -9.83 -1.91 6.18
C ALA A 149 -9.33 -2.85 5.06
N LEU A 150 -9.21 -4.14 5.38
CA LEU A 150 -8.76 -5.24 4.54
C LEU A 150 -9.65 -6.44 4.82
N PRO A 151 -10.10 -7.18 3.80
CA PRO A 151 -11.14 -8.21 3.99
C PRO A 151 -10.68 -9.44 4.79
N TYR A 152 -9.39 -9.57 5.11
CA TYR A 152 -8.80 -10.77 5.72
C TYR A 152 -8.08 -10.49 7.06
N THR A 153 -8.07 -9.25 7.55
CA THR A 153 -7.46 -8.90 8.84
C THR A 153 -8.36 -7.99 9.66
N LEU A 154 -8.36 -8.20 10.97
CA LEU A 154 -8.81 -7.25 11.98
C LEU A 154 -7.70 -6.21 12.25
N PRO A 155 -8.01 -5.10 12.97
CA PRO A 155 -7.03 -4.07 13.30
C PRO A 155 -5.67 -4.61 13.80
N ALA A 156 -4.59 -3.90 13.48
CA ALA A 156 -3.19 -4.26 13.69
C ALA A 156 -2.74 -5.54 12.95
N TYR A 157 -3.26 -5.78 11.74
CA TYR A 157 -2.96 -6.96 10.89
C TYR A 157 -3.24 -8.30 11.56
N GLN A 158 -4.14 -8.33 12.54
CA GLN A 158 -4.48 -9.56 13.24
C GLN A 158 -5.35 -10.41 12.31
N LYS A 159 -4.91 -11.65 12.03
CA LYS A 159 -5.56 -12.47 10.99
C LYS A 159 -6.98 -12.84 11.42
N MET A 160 -7.96 -12.50 10.58
CA MET A 160 -9.37 -12.85 10.83
C MET A 160 -9.57 -14.38 10.92
N ALA A 161 -8.74 -15.16 10.23
CA ALA A 161 -8.81 -16.62 10.25
C ALA A 161 -8.42 -17.25 11.62
N ASP A 162 -7.71 -16.51 12.49
CA ASP A 162 -7.30 -17.01 13.80
C ASP A 162 -8.48 -16.96 14.81
N PRO A 163 -8.92 -18.11 15.36
CA PRO A 163 -10.06 -18.15 16.28
C PRO A 163 -9.81 -17.42 17.60
N LEU A 164 -8.57 -17.36 18.09
CA LEU A 164 -8.25 -16.63 19.33
C LEU A 164 -8.31 -15.13 19.09
N VAL A 165 -7.88 -14.67 17.92
CA VAL A 165 -8.04 -13.27 17.51
C VAL A 165 -9.52 -12.94 17.41
N ARG A 166 -10.33 -13.72 16.68
CA ARG A 166 -11.78 -13.45 16.56
C ARG A 166 -12.44 -13.35 17.92
N LYS A 167 -12.24 -14.35 18.79
CA LYS A 167 -12.83 -14.37 20.14
C LYS A 167 -12.54 -13.09 20.91
N LYS A 168 -11.29 -12.60 20.88
CA LYS A 168 -10.90 -11.36 21.55
C LYS A 168 -11.72 -10.14 21.08
N PHE A 169 -12.00 -10.04 19.78
CA PHE A 169 -12.83 -8.97 19.21
C PHE A 169 -14.32 -9.19 19.45
N GLU A 170 -14.80 -10.44 19.40
CA GLU A 170 -16.19 -10.80 19.73
C GLU A 170 -16.52 -10.47 21.19
N ASP A 171 -15.57 -10.73 22.11
CA ASP A 171 -15.70 -10.39 23.54
C ASP A 171 -15.79 -8.86 23.74
N LEU A 172 -15.06 -8.08 22.95
CA LEU A 172 -15.09 -6.61 23.01
C LEU A 172 -16.36 -6.02 22.40
N TRP A 173 -16.76 -6.50 21.23
CA TRP A 173 -17.87 -5.96 20.45
C TRP A 173 -19.21 -6.63 20.77
N GLY A 174 -19.23 -7.70 21.56
CA GLY A 174 -20.45 -8.40 21.96
C GLY A 174 -21.24 -9.03 20.80
N ARG A 175 -20.57 -9.31 19.68
CA ARG A 175 -21.18 -9.88 18.46
C ARG A 175 -20.26 -10.93 17.83
N PRO A 176 -20.81 -12.00 17.23
CA PRO A 176 -20.02 -12.98 16.49
C PRO A 176 -19.42 -12.35 15.23
N LEU A 177 -18.20 -12.78 14.88
CA LEU A 177 -17.49 -12.35 13.69
C LEU A 177 -17.46 -13.44 12.61
N PRO A 178 -17.45 -13.06 11.32
CA PRO A 178 -17.36 -14.03 10.25
C PRO A 178 -16.02 -14.75 10.26
N GLU A 179 -16.04 -16.07 10.07
CA GLU A 179 -14.82 -16.88 10.01
C GLU A 179 -14.08 -16.77 8.68
N ARG A 180 -14.83 -16.46 7.61
CA ARG A 180 -14.30 -16.39 6.25
C ARG A 180 -13.92 -14.94 5.92
N PRO A 181 -12.77 -14.73 5.26
CA PRO A 181 -12.43 -13.43 4.72
C PRO A 181 -13.52 -12.87 3.80
N GLY A 182 -13.67 -11.56 3.81
CA GLY A 182 -14.52 -10.84 2.87
C GLY A 182 -13.95 -10.85 1.44
N LEU A 183 -14.67 -10.20 0.54
CA LEU A 183 -14.25 -10.01 -0.84
C LEU A 183 -13.25 -8.86 -0.94
N THR A 184 -12.31 -8.96 -1.88
CA THR A 184 -11.54 -7.78 -2.32
C THR A 184 -12.41 -6.93 -3.25
N GLU A 185 -12.11 -5.64 -3.39
CA GLU A 185 -12.86 -4.70 -4.24
C GLU A 185 -13.12 -5.25 -5.66
N THR A 186 -12.09 -5.73 -6.35
CA THR A 186 -12.24 -6.32 -7.69
C THR A 186 -13.16 -7.54 -7.73
N MET A 187 -13.16 -8.35 -6.66
CA MET A 187 -14.10 -9.45 -6.49
C MET A 187 -15.51 -8.92 -6.26
N MET A 188 -15.71 -7.88 -5.44
CA MET A 188 -17.03 -7.29 -5.20
C MET A 188 -17.72 -6.90 -6.51
N TYR A 189 -17.02 -6.28 -7.48
CA TYR A 189 -17.61 -5.95 -8.78
C TYR A 189 -17.98 -7.19 -9.59
N LYS A 190 -17.14 -8.23 -9.59
CA LYS A 190 -17.48 -9.50 -10.24
C LYS A 190 -18.74 -10.10 -9.62
N GLU A 191 -18.80 -10.14 -8.30
CA GLU A 191 -19.93 -10.71 -7.57
C GLU A 191 -21.21 -9.88 -7.73
N ALA A 192 -21.10 -8.56 -7.87
CA ALA A 192 -22.23 -7.68 -8.20
C ALA A 192 -22.78 -7.95 -9.61
N LEU A 193 -21.89 -8.15 -10.60
CA LEU A 193 -22.31 -8.52 -11.97
C LEU A 193 -23.03 -9.87 -12.04
N GLU A 194 -22.67 -10.78 -11.15
CA GLU A 194 -23.28 -12.10 -10.98
C GLU A 194 -24.49 -12.09 -10.01
N GLY A 195 -24.85 -10.90 -9.50
CA GLY A 195 -26.01 -10.70 -8.64
C GLY A 195 -25.87 -11.24 -7.20
N ARG A 196 -24.66 -11.62 -6.76
CA ARG A 196 -24.37 -12.13 -5.42
C ARG A 196 -24.03 -11.03 -4.41
N VAL A 197 -23.47 -9.91 -4.87
CA VAL A 197 -23.39 -8.67 -4.07
C VAL A 197 -24.54 -7.77 -4.49
N LYS A 198 -25.39 -7.41 -3.53
CA LYS A 198 -26.59 -6.59 -3.75
C LYS A 198 -26.44 -5.14 -3.34
N ALA A 199 -25.61 -4.90 -2.33
CA ALA A 199 -25.40 -3.56 -1.80
C ALA A 199 -23.92 -3.27 -1.64
N LEU A 200 -23.53 -2.01 -1.86
CA LEU A 200 -22.22 -1.48 -1.50
C LEU A 200 -22.38 -0.18 -0.69
N TYR A 201 -21.47 0.00 0.27
CA TYR A 201 -21.28 1.26 0.97
C TYR A 201 -19.86 1.76 0.68
N VAL A 202 -19.75 2.78 -0.16
CA VAL A 202 -18.48 3.37 -0.60
C VAL A 202 -18.21 4.63 0.21
N ILE A 203 -17.05 4.69 0.86
CA ILE A 203 -16.66 5.81 1.74
C ILE A 203 -15.37 6.44 1.20
N GLY A 204 -15.42 7.72 0.85
CA GLY A 204 -14.27 8.53 0.46
C GLY A 204 -13.50 8.02 -0.75
N TYR A 205 -14.19 7.39 -1.72
CA TYR A 205 -13.54 6.77 -2.87
C TYR A 205 -14.35 6.86 -4.18
N ASP A 206 -13.74 7.42 -5.23
CA ASP A 206 -14.35 7.58 -6.56
C ASP A 206 -14.04 6.42 -7.52
N VAL A 207 -14.54 5.23 -7.17
CA VAL A 207 -14.34 3.99 -7.94
C VAL A 207 -14.80 4.07 -9.39
N ALA A 208 -15.79 4.90 -9.71
CA ALA A 208 -16.28 5.10 -11.07
C ALA A 208 -15.35 5.97 -11.93
N MET A 209 -14.28 6.54 -11.37
CA MET A 209 -13.29 7.33 -12.09
C MET A 209 -11.88 6.75 -12.01
N THR A 210 -11.50 6.10 -10.91
CA THR A 210 -10.10 5.73 -10.65
C THR A 210 -9.74 4.27 -10.92
N HIS A 211 -10.72 3.40 -11.17
CA HIS A 211 -10.47 1.96 -11.29
C HIS A 211 -10.14 1.54 -12.74
N GLY A 212 -9.37 0.47 -12.90
CA GLY A 212 -9.14 -0.16 -14.21
C GLY A 212 -10.42 -0.75 -14.80
N ASN A 213 -10.60 -0.62 -16.12
CA ASN A 213 -11.81 -1.05 -16.85
C ASN A 213 -13.11 -0.44 -16.30
N LEU A 214 -13.23 0.89 -16.42
CA LEU A 214 -14.39 1.65 -15.93
C LEU A 214 -15.73 1.15 -16.48
N LYS A 215 -15.77 0.68 -17.73
CA LYS A 215 -17.00 0.10 -18.31
C LYS A 215 -17.55 -1.05 -17.46
N ARG A 216 -16.67 -1.97 -17.03
CA ARG A 216 -17.05 -3.10 -16.18
C ARG A 216 -17.47 -2.64 -14.79
N VAL A 217 -16.78 -1.65 -14.23
CA VAL A 217 -17.12 -1.09 -12.90
C VAL A 217 -18.48 -0.42 -12.95
N HIS A 218 -18.76 0.40 -13.96
CA HIS A 218 -20.06 1.05 -14.14
C HIS A 218 -21.19 0.02 -14.30
N GLU A 219 -20.98 -1.02 -15.10
CA GLU A 219 -21.96 -2.12 -15.22
C GLU A 219 -22.22 -2.81 -13.87
N ALA A 220 -21.17 -3.03 -13.07
CA ALA A 220 -21.30 -3.64 -11.75
C ALA A 220 -22.10 -2.74 -10.79
N LEU A 221 -21.78 -1.44 -10.74
CA LEU A 221 -22.47 -0.47 -9.90
C LEU A 221 -23.95 -0.33 -10.28
N SER A 222 -24.27 -0.33 -11.58
CA SER A 222 -25.66 -0.27 -12.07
C SER A 222 -26.50 -1.51 -11.77
N LYS A 223 -25.88 -2.65 -11.42
CA LYS A 223 -26.59 -3.90 -11.07
C LYS A 223 -26.84 -4.06 -9.57
N LEU A 224 -26.34 -3.14 -8.73
CA LEU A 224 -26.61 -3.17 -7.29
C LEU A 224 -28.05 -2.79 -7.02
N ASP A 225 -28.68 -3.49 -6.08
CA ASP A 225 -30.01 -3.15 -5.56
C ASP A 225 -29.94 -1.91 -4.66
N PHE A 226 -28.77 -1.63 -4.06
CA PHE A 226 -28.56 -0.47 -3.20
C PHE A 226 -27.10 -0.01 -3.20
N LEU A 227 -26.86 1.30 -3.28
CA LEU A 227 -25.53 1.90 -3.27
C LEU A 227 -25.55 3.16 -2.42
N VAL A 228 -24.74 3.18 -1.37
CA VAL A 228 -24.51 4.35 -0.53
C VAL A 228 -23.13 4.91 -0.84
N VAL A 229 -23.05 6.22 -1.06
CA VAL A 229 -21.79 6.95 -1.23
C VAL A 229 -21.66 7.98 -0.13
N GLN A 230 -20.64 7.85 0.71
CA GLN A 230 -20.26 8.85 1.70
C GLN A 230 -18.99 9.56 1.24
N ASP A 231 -19.06 10.87 0.99
CA ASP A 231 -17.94 11.63 0.45
C ASP A 231 -18.05 13.12 0.84
N ILE A 232 -16.94 13.85 0.73
CA ILE A 232 -16.84 15.29 1.02
C ILE A 232 -17.30 16.15 -0.17
N PHE A 233 -17.30 15.57 -1.37
CA PHE A 233 -17.85 16.16 -2.58
C PHE A 233 -18.80 15.16 -3.27
N ARG A 234 -19.38 15.53 -4.42
CA ARG A 234 -20.12 14.58 -5.26
C ARG A 234 -19.16 13.89 -6.26
N PRO A 235 -18.66 12.66 -6.00
CA PRO A 235 -17.78 11.93 -6.91
C PRO A 235 -18.54 11.38 -8.13
N LYS A 236 -17.82 10.87 -9.15
CA LYS A 236 -18.46 10.19 -10.28
C LYS A 236 -19.23 8.95 -9.85
N THR A 237 -18.76 8.24 -8.82
CA THR A 237 -19.48 7.11 -8.20
C THR A 237 -20.89 7.48 -7.75
N ALA A 238 -21.12 8.73 -7.33
CA ALA A 238 -22.42 9.19 -6.88
C ALA A 238 -23.50 9.23 -7.99
N ASP A 239 -23.11 9.14 -9.27
CA ASP A 239 -24.05 8.99 -10.39
C ASP A 239 -24.79 7.64 -10.37
N PHE A 240 -24.26 6.66 -9.65
CA PHE A 240 -24.84 5.33 -9.48
C PHE A 240 -25.55 5.17 -8.12
N ALA A 241 -25.40 6.15 -7.22
CA ALA A 241 -25.80 6.02 -5.83
C ALA A 241 -27.31 6.16 -5.64
N HIS A 242 -27.85 5.37 -4.72
CA HIS A 242 -29.22 5.50 -4.24
C HIS A 242 -29.29 6.50 -3.07
N VAL A 243 -28.22 6.58 -2.27
CA VAL A 243 -28.09 7.51 -1.14
C VAL A 243 -26.70 8.13 -1.16
N ILE A 244 -26.64 9.44 -0.92
CA ILE A 244 -25.38 10.18 -0.75
C ILE A 244 -25.37 10.77 0.67
N LEU A 245 -24.29 10.53 1.42
CA LEU A 245 -24.12 11.00 2.79
C LEU A 245 -22.95 12.01 2.84
N PRO A 246 -23.20 13.28 3.20
CA PRO A 246 -22.15 14.29 3.22
C PRO A 246 -21.19 14.07 4.40
N ALA A 247 -19.89 13.94 4.12
CA ALA A 247 -18.85 13.77 5.14
C ALA A 247 -18.05 15.05 5.38
N ALA A 248 -17.53 15.21 6.60
CA ALA A 248 -16.62 16.29 6.97
C ALA A 248 -15.20 16.05 6.42
N CYS A 249 -14.54 17.12 5.94
CA CYS A 249 -13.18 17.08 5.42
C CYS A 249 -12.10 17.09 6.54
N LEU A 250 -10.82 17.05 6.17
CA LEU A 250 -9.68 16.85 7.08
C LEU A 250 -9.65 17.86 8.25
N PHE A 251 -9.95 19.14 8.01
CA PHE A 251 -9.89 20.18 9.05
C PHE A 251 -11.25 20.52 9.69
N GLU A 252 -12.28 19.76 9.34
CA GLU A 252 -13.63 19.86 9.92
C GLU A 252 -13.86 18.80 11.01
N LYS A 253 -12.90 17.89 11.21
CA LYS A 253 -12.97 16.78 12.16
C LYS A 253 -11.66 16.57 12.92
N ASP A 254 -11.74 15.87 14.04
CA ASP A 254 -10.59 15.41 14.84
C ASP A 254 -10.32 13.93 14.54
N GLY A 255 -9.09 13.48 14.77
CA GLY A 255 -8.69 12.09 14.54
C GLY A 255 -7.17 11.92 14.36
N THR A 256 -6.76 10.85 13.68
CA THR A 256 -5.35 10.56 13.39
C THR A 256 -5.14 10.09 11.96
N THR A 257 -3.92 10.29 11.45
CA THR A 257 -3.43 9.63 10.23
C THR A 257 -2.13 8.89 10.50
N ASP A 258 -1.95 7.76 9.86
CA ASP A 258 -0.71 6.99 9.88
C ASP A 258 -0.07 7.12 8.50
N ASN A 259 1.12 7.73 8.46
CA ASN A 259 1.80 8.05 7.20
C ASN A 259 2.64 6.86 6.67
N GLY A 260 3.36 7.06 5.54
CA GLY A 260 4.15 6.02 4.89
C GLY A 260 5.31 5.44 5.72
N GLU A 261 5.79 6.14 6.75
CA GLU A 261 6.81 5.64 7.69
C GLU A 261 6.20 5.04 8.98
N ARG A 262 4.87 4.88 9.03
CA ARG A 262 4.06 4.41 10.18
C ARG A 262 3.91 5.43 11.31
N ARG A 263 4.20 6.71 11.05
CA ARG A 263 4.01 7.77 12.06
C ARG A 263 2.54 8.09 12.19
N VAL A 264 1.98 7.83 13.36
CA VAL A 264 0.64 8.24 13.76
C VAL A 264 0.68 9.72 14.12
N GLN A 265 -0.13 10.54 13.48
CA GLN A 265 -0.16 12.00 13.65
C GLN A 265 -1.59 12.46 13.93
N ARG A 266 -1.74 13.41 14.85
CA ARG A 266 -3.06 13.95 15.22
C ARG A 266 -3.56 14.97 14.20
N ILE A 267 -4.79 14.79 13.77
CA ILE A 267 -5.59 15.78 13.04
C ILE A 267 -6.41 16.56 14.06
N ARG A 268 -6.45 17.88 13.93
CA ARG A 268 -7.25 18.75 14.80
C ARG A 268 -8.31 19.45 13.97
N LYS A 269 -9.53 19.45 14.50
CA LYS A 269 -10.61 20.27 13.96
C LYS A 269 -10.23 21.74 14.06
N LEU A 270 -10.36 22.46 12.95
CA LEU A 270 -10.10 23.91 12.85
C LEU A 270 -11.38 24.70 12.55
N VAL A 271 -12.30 24.12 11.78
CA VAL A 271 -13.56 24.76 11.37
C VAL A 271 -14.73 23.79 11.55
N GLU A 272 -15.96 24.32 11.55
CA GLU A 272 -17.17 23.49 11.54
C GLU A 272 -17.40 22.88 10.14
N PRO A 273 -17.88 21.64 10.04
CA PRO A 273 -18.28 21.06 8.77
C PRO A 273 -19.45 21.83 8.14
N PRO A 274 -19.52 21.91 6.80
CA PRO A 274 -20.57 22.66 6.12
C PRO A 274 -21.91 21.92 6.13
N GLY A 275 -23.00 22.67 6.28
CA GLY A 275 -24.37 22.14 6.18
C GLY A 275 -24.63 21.01 7.17
N GLU A 276 -25.06 19.86 6.67
CA GLU A 276 -25.36 18.65 7.44
C GLU A 276 -24.19 17.65 7.46
N ALA A 277 -23.01 18.05 6.99
CA ALA A 277 -21.86 17.16 6.93
C ALA A 277 -21.39 16.76 8.34
N LEU A 278 -21.08 15.48 8.51
CA LEU A 278 -20.62 14.92 9.78
C LEU A 278 -19.27 14.20 9.61
N PRO A 279 -18.44 14.10 10.66
CA PRO A 279 -17.31 13.19 10.67
C PRO A 279 -17.73 11.77 10.29
N ASP A 280 -16.95 11.10 9.44
CA ASP A 280 -17.30 9.79 8.88
C ASP A 280 -17.75 8.77 9.93
N TRP A 281 -17.03 8.72 11.05
CA TRP A 281 -17.32 7.80 12.15
C TRP A 281 -18.68 8.04 12.80
N LYS A 282 -19.18 9.28 12.84
CA LYS A 282 -20.51 9.61 13.39
C LYS A 282 -21.61 9.05 12.51
N ILE A 283 -21.45 9.18 11.19
CA ILE A 283 -22.41 8.66 10.20
C ILE A 283 -22.48 7.13 10.32
N ILE A 284 -21.32 6.47 10.41
CA ILE A 284 -21.24 5.01 10.58
C ILE A 284 -21.85 4.58 11.93
N ALA A 285 -21.56 5.28 13.02
CA ALA A 285 -22.12 5.06 14.36
C ALA A 285 -23.65 5.16 14.38
N GLU A 286 -24.20 6.16 13.70
CA GLU A 286 -25.64 6.37 13.63
C GLU A 286 -26.34 5.30 12.79
N ILE A 287 -25.75 4.92 11.64
CA ILE A 287 -26.26 3.81 10.81
C ILE A 287 -26.26 2.51 11.62
N ALA A 288 -25.15 2.17 12.29
CA ALA A 288 -25.05 0.95 13.09
C ALA A 288 -26.10 0.91 14.22
N SER A 289 -26.28 2.04 14.92
CA SER A 289 -27.28 2.18 15.98
C SER A 289 -28.71 1.99 15.45
N ARG A 290 -29.03 2.56 14.30
CA ARG A 290 -30.33 2.37 13.62
C ARG A 290 -30.53 0.93 13.11
N MET A 291 -29.44 0.18 12.88
CA MET A 291 -29.46 -1.24 12.51
C MET A 291 -29.48 -2.20 13.72
N GLY A 292 -29.56 -1.68 14.96
CA GLY A 292 -29.66 -2.50 16.17
C GLY A 292 -28.33 -2.86 16.83
N TYR A 293 -27.24 -2.19 16.47
CA TYR A 293 -25.96 -2.26 17.17
C TYR A 293 -25.64 -0.89 17.78
N GLU A 294 -25.83 -0.75 19.09
CA GLU A 294 -25.57 0.51 19.79
C GLU A 294 -24.08 0.86 19.72
N MET A 295 -23.75 1.84 18.88
CA MET A 295 -22.39 2.31 18.66
C MET A 295 -22.30 3.78 19.05
N ALA A 296 -22.18 4.03 20.36
CA ALA A 296 -22.18 5.37 20.93
C ALA A 296 -20.75 5.83 21.26
N TYR A 297 -20.20 6.70 20.42
CA TYR A 297 -18.98 7.45 20.71
C TYR A 297 -19.25 8.94 20.73
N THR A 298 -18.66 9.66 21.68
CA THR A 298 -18.77 11.11 21.78
C THR A 298 -17.63 11.83 21.04
N SER A 299 -16.49 11.15 20.83
CA SER A 299 -15.31 11.70 20.18
C SER A 299 -14.44 10.64 19.48
N ALA A 300 -13.58 11.09 18.55
CA ALA A 300 -12.58 10.22 17.93
C ALA A 300 -11.54 9.68 18.94
N ALA A 301 -11.34 10.37 20.07
CA ALA A 301 -10.46 9.93 21.14
C ALA A 301 -10.98 8.67 21.86
N GLU A 302 -12.30 8.53 22.02
CA GLU A 302 -12.90 7.32 22.59
C GLU A 302 -12.71 6.11 21.67
N ILE A 303 -12.89 6.30 20.35
CA ILE A 303 -12.62 5.25 19.35
C ILE A 303 -11.14 4.85 19.42
N PHE A 304 -10.25 5.83 19.53
CA PHE A 304 -8.82 5.57 19.64
C PHE A 304 -8.45 4.84 20.94
N GLU A 305 -9.14 5.13 22.05
CA GLU A 305 -8.97 4.40 23.30
C GLU A 305 -9.39 2.93 23.18
N GLU A 306 -10.49 2.65 22.47
CA GLU A 306 -10.85 1.27 22.13
C GLU A 306 -9.78 0.59 21.25
N MET A 307 -9.27 1.31 20.24
CA MET A 307 -8.18 0.83 19.38
C MET A 307 -6.96 0.42 20.22
N ARG A 308 -6.52 1.27 21.17
CA ARG A 308 -5.37 0.99 22.04
C ARG A 308 -5.55 -0.30 22.84
N ARG A 309 -6.76 -0.59 23.31
CA ARG A 309 -7.07 -1.80 24.08
C ARG A 309 -6.95 -3.07 23.25
N ILE A 310 -7.30 -3.01 21.97
CA ILE A 310 -7.40 -4.20 21.11
C ILE A 310 -6.20 -4.39 20.16
N MET A 311 -5.43 -3.33 19.91
CA MET A 311 -4.26 -3.27 19.02
C MET A 311 -2.96 -3.18 19.83
N PRO A 312 -2.23 -4.31 20.04
CA PRO A 312 -1.01 -4.30 20.85
C PRO A 312 0.08 -3.35 20.34
N SER A 313 0.15 -3.10 19.03
CA SER A 313 1.10 -2.16 18.43
C SER A 313 0.74 -0.68 18.68
N PHE A 314 -0.47 -0.38 19.17
CA PHE A 314 -0.94 0.98 19.42
C PHE A 314 -1.19 1.25 20.91
N ALA A 315 -1.07 0.24 21.79
CA ALA A 315 -1.45 0.33 23.19
C ALA A 315 -0.83 1.53 23.95
N GLY A 316 0.42 1.88 23.62
CA GLY A 316 1.12 3.01 24.22
C GLY A 316 0.87 4.38 23.57
N LEU A 317 0.14 4.45 22.46
CA LEU A 317 -0.17 5.72 21.79
C LEU A 317 -1.36 6.36 22.49
N THR A 318 -1.19 7.51 23.13
CA THR A 318 -2.31 8.32 23.65
C THR A 318 -2.45 9.58 22.82
N TYR A 319 -3.64 10.20 22.79
CA TYR A 319 -3.85 11.46 22.07
C TYR A 319 -2.89 12.58 22.51
N ASP A 320 -2.53 12.61 23.80
CA ASP A 320 -1.60 13.59 24.35
C ASP A 320 -0.18 13.35 23.82
N ARG A 321 0.27 12.09 23.75
CA ARG A 321 1.58 11.75 23.19
C ARG A 321 1.68 12.07 21.69
N LEU A 322 0.56 12.06 20.97
CA LEU A 322 0.49 12.38 19.55
C LEU A 322 0.43 13.89 19.26
N ALA A 323 0.34 14.74 20.29
CA ALA A 323 -0.01 16.15 20.13
C ALA A 323 0.97 16.95 19.26
N GLU A 324 2.28 16.67 19.33
CA GLU A 324 3.29 17.47 18.63
C GLU A 324 3.72 16.84 17.30
N LYS A 325 4.58 15.82 17.36
CA LYS A 325 5.27 15.29 16.17
C LYS A 325 4.68 13.99 15.66
N GLY A 326 3.81 13.34 16.43
CA GLY A 326 3.37 11.98 16.15
C GLY A 326 4.46 10.93 16.39
N ILE A 327 4.07 9.65 16.44
CA ILE A 327 4.95 8.56 16.87
C ILE A 327 4.84 7.38 15.89
N CYS A 328 5.97 6.80 15.50
CA CYS A 328 5.99 5.61 14.66
C CYS A 328 5.59 4.38 15.47
N TRP A 329 4.54 3.69 15.04
CA TRP A 329 4.17 2.40 15.62
C TRP A 329 5.10 1.28 15.09
N PRO A 330 5.31 0.18 15.85
CA PRO A 330 4.63 -0.20 17.10
C PRO A 330 5.06 0.56 18.35
N VAL A 331 4.13 0.74 19.29
CA VAL A 331 4.33 1.34 20.62
C VAL A 331 3.54 0.51 21.65
N PRO A 332 4.15 -0.51 22.27
CA PRO A 332 3.43 -1.48 23.10
C PRO A 332 2.99 -0.96 24.48
N HIS A 333 3.60 0.10 24.99
CA HIS A 333 3.24 0.74 26.27
C HIS A 333 3.58 2.23 26.25
N GLU A 334 3.01 3.01 27.17
CA GLU A 334 3.07 4.48 27.14
C GLU A 334 4.48 5.06 27.33
N GLU A 335 5.37 4.32 27.99
CA GLU A 335 6.77 4.72 28.19
C GLU A 335 7.65 4.43 26.95
N HIS A 336 7.17 3.62 26.00
CA HIS A 336 7.94 3.24 24.82
C HIS A 336 8.09 4.45 23.87
N PRO A 337 9.31 4.85 23.46
CA PRO A 337 9.54 6.12 22.74
C PRO A 337 8.99 6.16 21.30
N GLY A 338 8.71 5.00 20.72
CA GLY A 338 8.33 4.85 19.31
C GLY A 338 9.28 3.89 18.58
N THR A 339 8.86 3.37 17.43
CA THR A 339 9.68 2.47 16.60
C THR A 339 9.91 3.07 15.23
N GLU A 340 10.94 3.91 15.12
CA GLU A 340 11.33 4.52 13.85
C GLU A 340 11.98 3.51 12.90
N LEU A 341 12.79 2.59 13.44
CA LEU A 341 13.50 1.57 12.68
C LEU A 341 12.97 0.18 12.99
N MET A 342 12.43 -0.49 11.97
CA MET A 342 11.93 -1.86 12.09
C MET A 342 13.05 -2.89 11.98
N PHE A 343 12.80 -4.06 12.56
CA PHE A 343 13.63 -5.27 12.40
C PHE A 343 15.08 -5.12 12.87
N THR A 344 15.34 -4.30 13.89
CA THR A 344 16.66 -4.19 14.53
C THR A 344 17.10 -5.53 15.13
N GLU A 345 16.20 -6.21 15.85
CA GLU A 345 16.53 -7.45 16.58
C GLU A 345 15.95 -8.72 15.95
N ARG A 346 14.70 -8.67 15.49
CA ARG A 346 13.98 -9.81 14.93
C ARG A 346 12.98 -9.40 13.85
N PHE A 347 12.66 -10.33 12.97
CA PHE A 347 11.54 -10.19 12.03
C PHE A 347 10.22 -10.66 12.68
N SER A 348 9.10 -10.18 12.15
CA SER A 348 7.75 -10.46 12.66
C SER A 348 7.23 -11.89 12.38
N ARG A 349 8.08 -12.78 11.85
CA ARG A 349 7.75 -14.20 11.67
C ARG A 349 7.93 -14.93 13.01
N GLU A 350 7.26 -16.07 13.15
CA GLU A 350 7.36 -16.92 14.34
C GLU A 350 8.81 -17.33 14.65
N SER A 351 9.58 -17.71 13.62
CA SER A 351 11.00 -18.03 13.73
C SER A 351 11.90 -16.84 14.11
N GLY A 352 11.38 -15.60 14.06
CA GLY A 352 12.16 -14.38 14.23
C GLY A 352 13.09 -14.04 13.04
N LYS A 353 13.16 -14.91 12.02
CA LYS A 353 14.00 -14.74 10.82
C LYS A 353 13.16 -14.29 9.63
N ALA A 354 13.77 -13.63 8.65
CA ALA A 354 13.13 -13.32 7.37
C ALA A 354 13.25 -14.52 6.42
N SER A 355 12.21 -14.81 5.63
CA SER A 355 12.25 -15.89 4.66
C SER A 355 12.57 -15.35 3.27
N PHE A 356 13.58 -15.94 2.60
CA PHE A 356 13.80 -15.67 1.19
C PHE A 356 12.65 -16.24 0.37
N ALA A 357 11.95 -15.36 -0.35
CA ALA A 357 10.90 -15.76 -1.27
C ALA A 357 11.49 -16.34 -2.57
N ILE A 358 10.69 -17.11 -3.32
CA ILE A 358 11.01 -17.54 -4.69
C ILE A 358 10.18 -16.69 -5.67
N PRO A 359 10.68 -15.51 -6.08
CA PRO A 359 9.90 -14.56 -6.87
C PRO A 359 9.75 -15.04 -8.32
N LYS A 360 8.57 -15.58 -8.64
CA LYS A 360 8.23 -16.04 -9.99
C LYS A 360 7.89 -14.86 -10.90
N TYR A 361 8.19 -15.01 -12.18
CA TYR A 361 7.87 -13.99 -13.18
C TYR A 361 6.76 -14.46 -14.12
N TRP A 362 5.66 -13.72 -14.13
CA TRP A 362 4.65 -13.76 -15.17
C TRP A 362 4.72 -12.45 -15.94
N GLY A 363 5.09 -12.53 -17.22
CA GLY A 363 5.14 -11.34 -18.08
C GLY A 363 3.79 -10.64 -18.24
N PRO A 364 3.79 -9.41 -18.77
CA PRO A 364 2.57 -8.68 -19.10
C PRO A 364 1.61 -9.57 -19.90
N GLN A 365 0.30 -9.46 -19.58
CA GLN A 365 -0.73 -10.18 -20.31
C GLN A 365 -0.90 -9.57 -21.70
N ASP A 366 -0.95 -8.24 -21.76
CA ASP A 366 -0.99 -7.49 -23.00
C ASP A 366 0.42 -7.40 -23.59
N ARG A 367 0.53 -7.65 -24.89
CA ARG A 367 1.77 -7.55 -25.65
C ARG A 367 1.54 -6.59 -26.80
N THR A 368 2.57 -5.83 -27.14
CA THR A 368 2.54 -5.01 -28.33
C THR A 368 2.65 -5.89 -29.57
N ASP A 369 1.93 -5.52 -30.62
CA ASP A 369 1.94 -6.15 -31.93
C ASP A 369 1.82 -5.08 -33.03
N ALA A 370 1.49 -5.48 -34.26
CA ALA A 370 1.36 -4.53 -35.37
C ALA A 370 0.15 -3.59 -35.22
N ASP A 371 -0.92 -4.06 -34.60
CA ASP A 371 -2.17 -3.30 -34.41
C ASP A 371 -2.08 -2.42 -33.15
N PHE A 372 -1.34 -2.87 -32.13
CA PHE A 372 -1.08 -2.15 -30.88
C PHE A 372 0.44 -2.00 -30.63
N PRO A 373 1.15 -1.14 -31.39
CA PRO A 373 2.60 -1.06 -31.33
C PRO A 373 3.15 -0.33 -30.09
N PHE A 374 2.29 0.41 -29.38
CA PHE A 374 2.69 1.24 -28.23
C PHE A 374 2.33 0.61 -26.90
N MET A 375 3.15 0.91 -25.89
CA MET A 375 2.88 0.56 -24.50
C MET A 375 2.41 1.80 -23.73
N LEU A 376 1.21 1.72 -23.15
CA LEU A 376 0.67 2.79 -22.32
C LEU A 376 1.20 2.68 -20.88
N ILE A 377 1.68 3.80 -20.33
CA ILE A 377 2.05 3.93 -18.92
C ILE A 377 1.23 5.09 -18.34
N THR A 378 0.46 4.81 -17.28
CA THR A 378 -0.21 5.86 -16.51
C THR A 378 0.70 6.33 -15.38
N GLY A 379 0.54 7.59 -14.97
CA GLY A 379 1.37 8.20 -13.94
C GLY A 379 0.64 9.30 -13.20
N ARG A 380 1.40 10.10 -12.45
CA ARG A 380 0.86 11.23 -11.68
C ARG A 380 1.56 12.52 -12.08
N ARG A 381 0.88 13.63 -11.83
CA ARG A 381 1.39 14.99 -11.99
C ARG A 381 1.46 15.65 -10.62
N LEU A 382 2.47 16.50 -10.42
CA LEU A 382 2.64 17.21 -9.14
C LEU A 382 1.43 18.09 -8.74
N PRO A 383 0.81 18.86 -9.66
CA PRO A 383 -0.27 19.80 -9.29
C PRO A 383 -1.58 19.12 -8.90
N HIS A 384 -1.92 18.00 -9.53
CA HIS A 384 -3.21 17.33 -9.36
C HIS A 384 -3.07 15.97 -8.69
N TYR A 385 -3.94 15.72 -7.70
CA TYR A 385 -3.90 14.51 -6.90
C TYR A 385 -4.93 13.47 -7.38
N ASN A 386 -4.44 12.35 -7.91
CA ASN A 386 -5.25 11.24 -8.45
C ASN A 386 -6.34 11.74 -9.43
N CYS A 387 -7.63 11.49 -9.15
CA CYS A 387 -8.75 11.95 -9.97
C CYS A 387 -9.02 13.46 -9.88
N GLY A 388 -8.35 14.18 -8.98
CA GLY A 388 -8.46 15.62 -8.87
C GLY A 388 -9.72 16.13 -8.17
N SER A 389 -10.48 15.28 -7.47
CA SER A 389 -11.75 15.65 -6.81
C SER A 389 -11.63 16.85 -5.88
N MET A 390 -10.46 17.03 -5.23
CA MET A 390 -10.12 18.18 -4.41
C MET A 390 -9.29 19.23 -5.19
N THR A 391 -8.22 18.80 -5.86
CA THR A 391 -7.20 19.69 -6.43
C THR A 391 -7.66 20.45 -7.66
N ARG A 392 -8.55 19.86 -8.49
CA ARG A 392 -9.13 20.55 -9.66
C ARG A 392 -10.17 21.61 -9.29
N ARG A 393 -10.50 21.75 -8.00
CA ARG A 393 -11.35 22.83 -7.48
C ARG A 393 -10.56 24.04 -6.98
N VAL A 394 -9.22 23.96 -7.02
CA VAL A 394 -8.32 25.04 -6.62
C VAL A 394 -7.87 25.76 -7.88
N GLU A 395 -8.27 27.03 -8.02
CA GLU A 395 -8.00 27.87 -9.21
C GLU A 395 -6.52 27.89 -9.58
N GLY A 396 -5.63 28.19 -8.64
CA GLY A 396 -4.19 28.23 -8.90
C GLY A 396 -3.57 26.89 -9.35
N LEU A 397 -4.15 25.74 -8.98
CA LEU A 397 -3.69 24.44 -9.48
C LEU A 397 -4.21 24.17 -10.90
N MET A 398 -5.42 24.64 -11.20
CA MET A 398 -6.00 24.55 -12.55
C MET A 398 -5.29 25.45 -13.56
N GLU A 399 -4.81 26.63 -13.15
CA GLU A 399 -3.99 27.50 -14.00
C GLU A 399 -2.69 26.82 -14.45
N TYR A 400 -2.06 26.04 -13.56
CA TYR A 400 -0.78 25.39 -13.86
C TYR A 400 -0.93 24.18 -14.79
N LEU A 401 -1.98 23.36 -14.62
CA LEU A 401 -2.23 22.20 -15.48
C LEU A 401 -3.74 22.02 -15.70
N PRO A 402 -4.35 22.70 -16.70
CA PRO A 402 -5.80 22.67 -16.88
C PRO A 402 -6.30 21.31 -17.42
N GLU A 403 -5.50 20.65 -18.26
CA GLU A 403 -5.84 19.40 -18.94
C GLU A 403 -4.75 18.34 -18.82
N GLU A 404 -5.13 17.07 -19.00
CA GLU A 404 -4.17 15.97 -19.02
C GLU A 404 -3.45 15.89 -20.38
N LEU A 405 -2.21 15.43 -20.34
CA LEU A 405 -1.34 15.33 -21.52
C LEU A 405 -0.83 13.90 -21.68
N VAL A 406 -0.65 13.48 -22.94
CA VAL A 406 0.04 12.25 -23.30
C VAL A 406 1.46 12.58 -23.73
N GLU A 407 2.44 11.98 -23.06
CA GLU A 407 3.85 12.01 -23.49
C GLU A 407 4.07 10.90 -24.50
N ILE A 408 4.52 11.24 -25.72
CA ILE A 408 4.74 10.30 -26.84
C ILE A 408 6.24 10.11 -27.08
#